data_AF-A0A1X0RXZ3-F1
#
_entry.id   AF-A0A1X0RXZ3-F1
#
_cell.length_a   1.000
_cell.length_b   1.000
_cell.length_c   1.000
_cell.angle_alpha   90.00
_cell.angle_beta   90.00
_cell.angle_gamma   90.00
#
_symmetry.space_group_name_H-M   'P 1'
#
loop_
_entity.id
_entity.type
_entity.pdbx_description
1 polymer ?
#
loop_
_entity_poly.entity_id
_entity_poly.type
_entity_poly.pdbx_seq_one_letter_code
_entity_poly.pdbx_strand_id
1 'polypeptide(L)'
;MIQIIAFILFNLCCFAYAVFQFKQIAEALKYVFPTQLEKVTNLQKIIFAAPVVIGVCQLAYFYLGARLYLEFGWRIYKKIGADPDIRNMYRWYQIFLTILKLDIFFFLGFSIQFLVLVLQRGDAEYPLTIVALPGTCLALVLAVYAVRHESRQLMTLFFIGLAAGVAYFIFKICRIYDPSQTQKYRYVNEVLTFFAGVTLFLLILTSLNAAICWHNFDKGLKGHLLRGLDPLHSSTEENGGRTLSLD
;
A
#
# COMPACT_ATOMS: atom_id res chain seq x y z
N MET A 1 -6.41 -11.94 -9.30
CA MET A 1 -7.53 -11.00 -9.53
C MET A 1 -7.50 -9.83 -8.57
N ILE A 2 -7.60 -10.04 -7.25
CA ILE A 2 -7.56 -8.96 -6.24
C ILE A 2 -6.29 -8.09 -6.38
N GLN A 3 -5.12 -8.72 -6.59
CA GLN A 3 -3.86 -7.99 -6.82
C GLN A 3 -3.86 -7.13 -8.10
N ILE A 4 -4.61 -7.50 -9.13
CA ILE A 4 -4.71 -6.72 -10.39
C ILE A 4 -5.53 -5.45 -10.12
N ILE A 5 -6.65 -5.57 -9.41
CA ILE A 5 -7.48 -4.41 -9.03
C ILE A 5 -6.66 -3.44 -8.17
N ALA A 6 -5.94 -3.96 -7.18
CA ALA A 6 -5.07 -3.15 -6.34
C ALA A 6 -3.93 -2.49 -7.12
N PHE A 7 -3.35 -3.18 -8.11
CA PHE A 7 -2.34 -2.60 -8.98
C PHE A 7 -2.89 -1.43 -9.82
N ILE A 8 -4.10 -1.56 -10.36
CA ILE A 8 -4.75 -0.48 -11.13
C ILE A 8 -5.05 0.71 -10.20
N LEU A 9 -5.59 0.45 -9.01
CA LEU A 9 -5.87 1.47 -8.01
C LEU A 9 -4.59 2.19 -7.56
N PHE A 10 -3.52 1.43 -7.33
CA PHE A 10 -2.21 1.97 -6.99
C PHE A 10 -1.66 2.91 -8.06
N ASN A 11 -1.69 2.50 -9.33
CA ASN A 11 -1.23 3.36 -10.42
C ASN A 11 -2.13 4.59 -10.59
N LEU A 12 -3.44 4.46 -10.32
CA LEU A 12 -4.36 5.61 -10.31
C LEU A 12 -3.95 6.63 -9.23
N CYS A 13 -3.59 6.17 -8.03
CA CYS A 13 -3.06 7.05 -7.00
C CYS A 13 -1.71 7.67 -7.38
N CYS A 14 -0.84 6.94 -8.07
CA CYS A 14 0.42 7.48 -8.59
C CYS A 14 0.19 8.57 -9.64
N PHE A 15 -0.82 8.41 -10.49
CA PHE A 15 -1.26 9.44 -11.42
C PHE A 15 -1.78 10.69 -10.69
N ALA A 16 -2.66 10.51 -9.70
CA ALA A 16 -3.13 11.62 -8.87
C ALA A 16 -1.96 12.34 -8.18
N TYR A 17 -0.99 11.60 -7.64
CA TYR A 17 0.24 12.15 -7.08
C TYR A 17 1.00 13.00 -8.09
N ALA A 18 1.23 12.51 -9.32
CA ALA A 18 1.94 13.26 -10.35
C ALA A 18 1.25 14.60 -10.67
N VAL A 19 -0.08 14.65 -10.64
CA VAL A 19 -0.85 15.88 -10.84
C VAL A 19 -0.65 16.86 -9.67
N PHE A 20 -0.74 16.40 -8.42
CA PHE A 20 -0.47 17.25 -7.26
C PHE A 20 0.98 17.74 -7.22
N GLN A 21 1.93 16.87 -7.55
CA GLN A 21 3.35 17.20 -7.61
C GLN A 21 3.63 18.29 -8.66
N PHE A 22 2.98 18.21 -9.83
CA PHE A 22 3.09 19.26 -10.84
C PHE A 22 2.65 20.62 -10.30
N LYS A 23 1.50 20.70 -9.61
CA LYS A 23 1.00 21.95 -9.02
C LYS A 23 1.97 22.51 -7.99
N GLN A 24 2.43 21.66 -7.07
CA GLN A 24 3.41 22.00 -6.03
C GLN A 24 4.69 22.59 -6.64
N ILE A 25 5.29 21.93 -7.62
CA ILE A 25 6.55 22.39 -8.22
C ILE A 25 6.31 23.67 -9.04
N ALA A 26 5.17 23.78 -9.74
CA ALA A 26 4.84 24.96 -10.52
C ALA A 26 4.70 26.21 -9.63
N GLU A 27 4.12 26.08 -8.43
CA GLU A 27 4.03 27.19 -7.46
C GLU A 27 5.40 27.52 -6.85
N ALA A 28 6.17 26.51 -6.46
CA ALA A 28 7.52 26.69 -5.92
C ALA A 28 8.44 27.42 -6.92
N LEU A 29 8.38 27.09 -8.21
CA LEU A 29 9.18 27.75 -9.25
C LEU A 29 8.84 29.23 -9.41
N LYS A 30 7.55 29.61 -9.36
CA LYS A 30 7.12 31.01 -9.43
C LYS A 30 7.65 31.83 -8.25
N TYR A 31 7.73 31.21 -7.08
CA TYR A 31 8.24 31.85 -5.87
C TYR A 31 9.77 32.02 -5.90
N VAL A 32 10.51 30.99 -6.35
CA VAL A 32 11.98 31.02 -6.38
C VAL A 32 12.53 31.92 -7.49
N PHE A 33 11.85 32.00 -8.64
CA PHE A 33 12.29 32.77 -9.80
C PHE A 33 11.24 33.82 -10.25
N PRO A 34 10.93 34.82 -9.42
CA PRO A 34 9.84 35.76 -9.69
C PRO A 34 10.08 36.64 -10.92
N THR A 35 11.34 36.90 -11.29
CA THR A 35 11.73 37.77 -12.41
C THR A 35 12.11 37.03 -13.70
N GLN A 36 12.29 35.70 -13.65
CA GLN A 36 12.74 34.88 -14.79
C GLN A 36 11.57 34.10 -15.42
N LEU A 37 10.58 34.82 -15.92
CA LEU A 37 9.32 34.24 -16.42
C LEU A 37 9.52 33.19 -17.53
N GLU A 38 10.48 33.44 -18.43
CA GLU A 38 10.80 32.54 -19.53
C GLU A 38 11.38 31.20 -19.02
N LYS A 39 12.28 31.25 -18.03
CA LYS A 39 12.87 30.07 -17.40
C LYS A 39 11.83 29.24 -16.65
N VAL A 40 10.94 29.91 -15.90
CA VAL A 40 9.83 29.24 -15.20
C VAL A 40 8.90 28.53 -16.19
N THR A 41 8.55 29.21 -17.29
CA THR A 41 7.67 28.66 -18.33
C THR A 41 8.30 27.44 -19.01
N ASN A 42 9.59 27.50 -19.33
CA ASN A 42 10.31 26.37 -19.94
C ASN A 42 10.41 25.16 -19.00
N LEU A 43 10.70 25.38 -17.71
CA LEU A 43 10.72 24.31 -16.72
C LEU A 43 9.34 23.69 -16.49
N GLN A 44 8.28 24.50 -16.43
CA GLN A 44 6.90 24.01 -16.30
C GLN A 44 6.49 23.12 -17.47
N LYS A 45 6.88 23.47 -18.70
CA LYS A 45 6.62 22.62 -19.89
C LYS A 45 7.27 21.23 -19.76
N ILE A 46 8.51 21.18 -19.28
CA ILE A 46 9.23 19.90 -19.09
C ILE A 46 8.55 19.07 -18.00
N ILE A 47 8.20 19.68 -16.86
CA ILE A 47 7.59 18.96 -15.73
C ILE A 47 6.16 18.49 -16.08
N PHE A 48 5.45 19.21 -16.94
CA PHE A 48 4.13 18.81 -17.43
C PHE A 48 4.16 17.49 -18.24
N ALA A 49 5.30 17.13 -18.83
CA ALA A 49 5.42 15.86 -19.55
C ALA A 49 5.23 14.64 -18.64
N ALA A 50 5.62 14.72 -17.35
CA ALA A 50 5.53 13.61 -16.41
C ALA A 50 4.08 13.12 -16.15
N PRO A 51 3.12 13.97 -15.73
CA PRO A 51 1.73 13.53 -15.54
C PRO A 51 1.08 13.07 -16.85
N VAL A 52 1.47 13.63 -18.01
CA VAL A 52 0.96 13.19 -19.31
C VAL A 52 1.40 11.75 -19.62
N VAL A 53 2.69 11.44 -19.49
CA VAL A 53 3.22 10.09 -19.71
C VAL A 53 2.58 9.09 -18.75
N ILE A 54 2.51 9.43 -17.45
CA ILE A 54 1.86 8.56 -16.45
C ILE A 54 0.38 8.36 -16.77
N GLY A 55 -0.32 9.40 -17.24
CA GLY A 55 -1.72 9.31 -17.65
C GLY A 55 -1.94 8.39 -18.86
N VAL A 56 -1.06 8.46 -19.87
CA VAL A 56 -1.12 7.55 -21.02
C VAL A 56 -0.85 6.10 -20.59
N CYS A 57 0.17 5.87 -19.74
CA CYS A 57 0.43 4.56 -19.16
C CYS A 57 -0.77 4.05 -18.34
N GLN A 58 -1.44 4.92 -17.59
CA GLN A 58 -2.62 4.57 -16.80
C GLN A 58 -3.77 4.06 -17.66
N LEU A 59 -4.01 4.66 -18.84
CA LEU A 59 -5.02 4.16 -19.78
C LEU A 59 -4.68 2.76 -20.30
N ALA A 60 -3.39 2.52 -20.61
CA ALA A 60 -2.92 1.19 -21.00
C ALA A 60 -3.11 0.16 -19.87
N TYR A 61 -2.80 0.53 -18.61
CA TYR A 61 -3.04 -0.34 -17.46
C TYR A 61 -4.51 -0.62 -17.22
N PHE A 62 -5.41 0.34 -17.44
CA PHE A 62 -6.86 0.11 -17.37
C PHE A 62 -7.31 -0.90 -18.44
N TYR A 63 -6.87 -0.73 -19.69
CA TYR A 63 -7.20 -1.63 -20.78
C TYR A 63 -6.71 -3.07 -20.53
N LEU A 64 -5.42 -3.21 -20.19
CA LEU A 64 -4.81 -4.50 -19.86
C LEU A 64 -5.48 -5.11 -18.63
N GLY A 65 -5.72 -4.31 -17.60
CA GLY A 65 -6.39 -4.70 -16.37
C GLY A 65 -7.79 -5.28 -16.61
N ALA A 66 -8.58 -4.66 -17.48
CA ALA A 66 -9.92 -5.13 -17.84
C ALA A 66 -9.87 -6.47 -18.59
N ARG A 67 -9.00 -6.60 -19.60
CA ARG A 67 -8.77 -7.86 -20.32
C ARG A 67 -8.37 -8.99 -19.37
N LEU A 68 -7.40 -8.69 -18.49
CA LEU A 68 -6.84 -9.63 -17.55
C LEU A 68 -7.86 -10.06 -16.49
N TYR A 69 -8.71 -9.13 -16.02
CA TYR A 69 -9.81 -9.44 -15.10
C TYR A 69 -10.81 -10.43 -15.71
N LEU A 70 -11.21 -10.20 -16.97
CA LEU A 70 -12.12 -11.11 -17.68
C LEU A 70 -11.50 -12.50 -17.81
N GLU A 71 -10.28 -12.60 -18.32
CA GLU A 71 -9.63 -13.89 -18.62
C GLU A 71 -9.35 -14.72 -17.36
N PHE A 72 -8.93 -14.07 -16.26
CA PHE A 72 -8.80 -14.74 -14.97
C PHE A 72 -10.15 -15.06 -14.33
N GLY A 73 -11.16 -14.22 -14.52
CA GLY A 73 -12.54 -14.46 -14.08
C GLY A 73 -13.10 -15.77 -14.66
N TRP A 74 -12.95 -15.95 -15.96
CA TRP A 74 -13.37 -17.16 -16.68
C TRP A 74 -12.61 -18.42 -16.25
N ARG A 75 -11.27 -18.35 -16.08
CA ARG A 75 -10.45 -19.48 -15.62
C ARG A 75 -10.76 -19.89 -14.19
N ILE A 76 -11.04 -18.91 -13.32
CA ILE A 76 -11.41 -19.19 -11.94
C ILE A 76 -12.80 -19.79 -11.86
N TYR A 77 -13.79 -19.30 -12.61
CA TYR A 77 -15.12 -19.90 -12.67
C TYR A 77 -15.07 -21.41 -12.98
N LYS A 78 -14.24 -21.80 -13.97
CA LYS A 78 -14.14 -23.19 -14.44
C LYS A 78 -13.41 -24.16 -13.50
N LYS A 79 -12.68 -23.65 -12.50
CA LYS A 79 -11.80 -24.45 -11.61
C LYS A 79 -12.35 -24.61 -10.18
N ILE A 80 -13.51 -24.03 -9.86
CA ILE A 80 -14.06 -24.06 -8.49
C ILE A 80 -14.92 -25.30 -8.31
N GLY A 81 -14.26 -26.40 -7.99
CA GLY A 81 -14.82 -27.51 -7.22
C GLY A 81 -13.78 -27.91 -6.19
N ALA A 82 -13.98 -27.48 -4.93
CA ALA A 82 -13.38 -27.91 -3.65
C ALA A 82 -13.51 -26.74 -2.64
N ASP A 83 -14.38 -26.93 -1.65
CA ASP A 83 -14.74 -26.10 -0.48
C ASP A 83 -14.80 -24.55 -0.62
N PRO A 84 -16.01 -23.94 -0.65
CA PRO A 84 -16.18 -22.49 -0.76
C PRO A 84 -15.64 -21.70 0.45
N ASP A 85 -15.60 -22.30 1.65
CA ASP A 85 -15.30 -21.57 2.88
C ASP A 85 -13.80 -21.26 3.02
N ILE A 86 -12.95 -22.25 2.74
CA ILE A 86 -11.48 -22.09 2.75
C ILE A 86 -11.04 -21.08 1.70
N ARG A 87 -11.70 -21.11 0.54
CA ARG A 87 -11.43 -20.15 -0.54
C ARG A 87 -11.81 -18.73 -0.17
N ASN A 88 -12.94 -18.54 0.53
CA ASN A 88 -13.34 -17.22 1.01
C ASN A 88 -12.31 -16.68 2.02
N MET A 89 -11.86 -17.52 2.95
CA MET A 89 -10.84 -17.17 3.92
C MET A 89 -9.50 -16.79 3.28
N TYR A 90 -9.05 -17.54 2.28
CA TYR A 90 -7.83 -17.22 1.52
C TYR A 90 -7.96 -15.92 0.71
N ARG A 91 -9.15 -15.59 0.18
CA ARG A 91 -9.40 -14.32 -0.49
C ARG A 91 -9.24 -13.14 0.47
N TRP A 92 -9.84 -13.21 1.66
CA TRP A 92 -9.68 -12.17 2.68
C TRP A 92 -8.22 -11.99 3.10
N TYR A 93 -7.48 -13.09 3.27
CA TYR A 93 -6.04 -13.05 3.52
C TYR A 93 -5.28 -12.34 2.38
N GLN A 94 -5.57 -12.65 1.12
CA GLN A 94 -4.94 -11.99 -0.02
C GLN A 94 -5.30 -10.51 -0.11
N ILE A 95 -6.54 -10.12 0.19
CA ILE A 95 -6.96 -8.72 0.27
C ILE A 95 -6.15 -8.02 1.35
N PHE A 96 -6.08 -8.58 2.55
CA PHE A 96 -5.32 -8.04 3.67
C PHE A 96 -3.84 -7.80 3.31
N LEU A 97 -3.15 -8.81 2.77
CA LEU A 97 -1.76 -8.65 2.31
C LEU A 97 -1.61 -7.57 1.23
N THR A 98 -2.60 -7.42 0.37
CA THR A 98 -2.55 -6.44 -0.71
C THR A 98 -2.72 -5.02 -0.17
N ILE A 99 -3.64 -4.81 0.77
CA ILE A 99 -3.81 -3.51 1.44
C ILE A 99 -2.55 -3.18 2.24
N LEU A 100 -1.95 -4.13 2.97
CA LEU A 100 -0.69 -3.89 3.69
C LEU A 100 0.45 -3.44 2.78
N LYS A 101 0.55 -3.96 1.55
CA LYS A 101 1.55 -3.50 0.57
C LYS A 101 1.31 -2.04 0.15
N LEU A 102 0.04 -1.66 0.00
CA LEU A 102 -0.33 -0.27 -0.28
C LEU A 102 -0.02 0.63 0.93
N ASP A 103 -0.36 0.18 2.14
CA ASP A 103 -0.04 0.89 3.39
C ASP A 103 1.44 1.22 3.47
N ILE A 104 2.33 0.24 3.23
CA ILE A 104 3.78 0.48 3.22
C ILE A 104 4.14 1.60 2.24
N PHE A 105 3.62 1.55 1.02
CA PHE A 105 3.97 2.55 0.01
C PHE A 105 3.51 3.96 0.40
N PHE A 106 2.25 4.13 0.79
CA PHE A 106 1.74 5.46 1.13
C PHE A 106 2.31 5.97 2.45
N PHE A 107 2.52 5.10 3.43
CA PHE A 107 3.16 5.45 4.70
C PHE A 107 4.61 5.91 4.49
N LEU A 108 5.40 5.15 3.72
CA LEU A 108 6.77 5.52 3.40
C LEU A 108 6.82 6.78 2.54
N GLY A 109 5.95 6.89 1.54
CA GLY A 109 5.84 8.08 0.69
C GLY A 109 5.55 9.34 1.49
N PHE A 110 4.55 9.28 2.38
CA PHE A 110 4.24 10.36 3.32
C PHE A 110 5.44 10.69 4.21
N SER A 111 6.03 9.67 4.84
CA SER A 111 7.10 9.85 5.83
C SER A 111 8.36 10.44 5.21
N ILE A 112 8.74 10.00 4.00
CA ILE A 112 9.89 10.55 3.27
C ILE A 112 9.61 11.99 2.84
N GLN A 113 8.44 12.27 2.26
CA GLN A 113 8.07 13.63 1.86
C GLN A 113 8.03 14.58 3.06
N PHE A 114 7.46 14.13 4.17
CA PHE A 114 7.40 14.87 5.42
C PHE A 114 8.82 15.15 5.96
N LEU A 115 9.67 14.14 6.00
CA LEU A 115 11.05 14.27 6.47
C LEU A 115 11.88 15.21 5.60
N VAL A 116 11.78 15.10 4.28
CA VAL A 116 12.60 15.86 3.34
C VAL A 116 12.10 17.28 3.14
N LEU A 117 10.78 17.48 3.07
CA LEU A 117 10.19 18.76 2.63
C LEU A 117 9.71 19.64 3.79
N VAL A 118 9.47 19.07 4.97
CA VAL A 118 8.95 19.82 6.12
C VAL A 118 9.99 19.90 7.23
N LEU A 119 10.58 18.77 7.57
CA LEU A 119 11.30 18.59 8.82
C LEU A 119 12.73 19.15 8.76
N GLN A 120 13.10 19.98 9.74
CA GLN A 120 14.45 20.54 9.85
C GLN A 120 15.24 19.75 10.91
N ARG A 121 16.57 19.72 10.78
CA ARG A 121 17.45 18.94 11.69
C ARG A 121 17.36 19.34 13.17
N GLY A 122 16.86 20.54 13.48
CA GLY A 122 16.67 21.02 14.85
C GLY A 122 15.33 20.64 15.50
N ASP A 123 14.40 20.07 14.73
CA ASP A 123 13.08 19.68 15.25
C ASP A 123 13.15 18.34 15.98
N ALA A 124 12.54 18.23 17.17
CA ALA A 124 12.43 16.97 17.89
C ALA A 124 11.68 15.87 17.09
N GLU A 125 10.83 16.28 16.15
CA GLU A 125 10.13 15.35 15.25
C GLU A 125 11.06 14.67 14.23
N TYR A 126 12.24 15.24 13.95
CA TYR A 126 13.20 14.74 12.94
C TYR A 126 13.75 13.34 13.27
N PRO A 127 14.44 13.14 14.41
CA PRO A 127 14.90 11.81 14.79
C PRO A 127 13.75 10.84 15.05
N LEU A 128 12.62 11.33 15.57
CA LEU A 128 11.45 10.50 15.85
C LEU A 128 10.88 9.89 14.56
N THR A 129 10.74 10.68 13.50
CA THR A 129 10.24 10.20 12.20
C THR A 129 11.21 9.20 11.56
N ILE A 130 12.53 9.43 11.70
CA ILE A 130 13.57 8.51 11.22
C ILE A 130 13.46 7.14 11.90
N VAL A 131 13.20 7.10 13.20
CA VAL A 131 13.04 5.85 13.96
C VAL A 131 11.67 5.20 13.71
N ALA A 132 10.62 6.01 13.51
CA ALA A 132 9.27 5.53 13.23
C ALA A 132 9.19 4.81 11.88
N LEU A 133 9.94 5.25 10.86
CA LEU A 133 10.01 4.63 9.53
C LEU A 133 10.33 3.11 9.59
N PRO A 134 11.48 2.66 10.10
CA PRO A 134 11.76 1.23 10.23
C PRO A 134 10.84 0.54 11.24
N GLY A 135 10.41 1.23 12.29
CA GLY A 135 9.45 0.70 13.26
C GLY A 135 8.12 0.29 12.63
N THR A 136 7.58 1.12 11.73
CA THR A 136 6.35 0.79 10.99
C THR A 136 6.54 -0.34 9.99
N CYS A 137 7.67 -0.38 9.28
CA CYS A 137 8.00 -1.53 8.42
C CYS A 137 8.03 -2.84 9.22
N LEU A 138 8.68 -2.83 10.39
CA LEU A 138 8.71 -3.99 11.30
C LEU A 138 7.31 -4.37 11.79
N ALA A 139 6.50 -3.39 12.20
CA ALA A 139 5.13 -3.64 12.64
C ALA A 139 4.27 -4.30 11.54
N LEU A 140 4.45 -3.92 10.28
CA LEU A 140 3.73 -4.49 9.14
C LEU A 140 4.23 -5.92 8.82
N VAL A 141 5.52 -6.18 8.92
CA VAL A 141 6.06 -7.55 8.82
C VAL A 141 5.53 -8.44 9.94
N LEU A 142 5.48 -7.92 11.17
CA LEU A 142 4.86 -8.60 12.32
C LEU A 142 3.38 -8.87 12.08
N ALA A 143 2.64 -7.97 11.43
CA ALA A 143 1.24 -8.18 11.05
C ALA A 143 1.06 -9.35 10.09
N VAL A 144 1.91 -9.43 9.05
CA VAL A 144 1.92 -10.56 8.11
C VAL A 144 2.23 -11.87 8.83
N TYR A 145 3.22 -11.84 9.73
CA TYR A 145 3.58 -13.01 10.53
C TYR A 145 2.46 -13.43 11.48
N ALA A 146 1.80 -12.46 12.14
CA ALA A 146 0.70 -12.67 13.07
C ALA A 146 -0.48 -13.39 12.41
N VAL A 147 -0.88 -12.93 11.22
CA VAL A 147 -1.98 -13.55 10.47
C VAL A 147 -1.59 -14.93 9.94
N ARG A 148 -0.32 -15.16 9.57
CA ARG A 148 0.15 -16.48 9.12
C ARG A 148 0.17 -17.53 10.23
N HIS A 149 0.58 -17.13 11.43
CA HIS A 149 0.69 -18.04 12.58
C HIS A 149 -0.58 -18.09 13.43
N GLU A 150 -1.62 -17.32 13.06
CA GLU A 150 -2.86 -17.15 13.82
C GLU A 150 -2.57 -16.73 15.29
N SER A 151 -1.52 -15.94 15.50
CA SER A 151 -1.11 -15.51 16.84
C SER A 151 -1.98 -14.37 17.32
N ARG A 152 -2.89 -14.68 18.26
CA ARG A 152 -3.78 -13.70 18.89
C ARG A 152 -3.00 -12.56 19.55
N GLN A 153 -1.88 -12.85 20.22
CA GLN A 153 -1.07 -11.82 20.88
C GLN A 153 -0.49 -10.80 19.89
N LEU A 154 0.11 -11.28 18.80
CA LEU A 154 0.73 -10.41 17.79
C LEU A 154 -0.32 -9.61 17.01
N MET A 155 -1.50 -10.20 16.80
CA MET A 155 -2.57 -9.52 16.09
C MET A 155 -3.27 -8.47 16.98
N THR A 156 -3.35 -8.66 18.31
CA THR A 156 -3.76 -7.59 19.26
C THR A 156 -2.76 -6.45 19.25
N LEU A 157 -1.45 -6.75 19.27
CA LEU A 157 -0.40 -5.73 19.15
C LEU A 157 -0.53 -4.95 17.84
N PHE A 158 -0.87 -5.63 16.74
CA PHE A 158 -1.12 -4.99 15.46
C PHE A 158 -2.33 -4.05 15.49
N PHE A 159 -3.44 -4.42 16.14
CA PHE A 159 -4.58 -3.50 16.32
C PHE A 159 -4.22 -2.24 17.10
N ILE A 160 -3.39 -2.36 18.14
CA ILE A 160 -2.87 -1.20 18.88
C ILE A 160 -2.03 -0.32 17.95
N GLY A 161 -1.16 -0.93 17.13
CA GLY A 161 -0.38 -0.23 16.12
C GLY A 161 -1.25 0.49 15.07
N LEU A 162 -2.33 -0.14 14.60
CA LEU A 162 -3.29 0.48 13.68
C LEU A 162 -3.98 1.69 14.32
N ALA A 163 -4.44 1.57 15.57
CA ALA A 163 -5.05 2.68 16.30
C ALA A 163 -4.06 3.84 16.49
N ALA A 164 -2.81 3.55 16.83
CA ALA A 164 -1.74 4.54 16.91
C ALA A 164 -1.46 5.21 15.56
N GLY A 165 -1.44 4.43 14.46
CA GLY A 165 -1.29 4.95 13.10
C GLY A 165 -2.42 5.90 12.69
N VAL A 166 -3.67 5.52 12.97
CA VAL A 166 -4.86 6.37 12.72
C VAL A 166 -4.74 7.68 13.50
N ALA A 167 -4.44 7.62 14.80
CA ALA A 167 -4.26 8.80 15.64
C ALA A 167 -3.12 9.70 15.11
N TYR A 168 -1.99 9.11 14.69
CA TYR A 168 -0.86 9.83 14.12
C TYR A 168 -1.24 10.58 12.84
N PHE A 169 -1.93 9.94 11.89
CA PHE A 169 -2.33 10.62 10.64
C PHE A 169 -3.38 11.71 10.87
N ILE A 170 -4.32 11.50 11.80
CA ILE A 170 -5.27 12.56 12.20
C ILE A 170 -4.49 13.76 12.77
N PHE A 171 -3.58 13.52 13.71
CA PHE A 171 -2.73 14.58 14.28
C PHE A 171 -1.93 15.32 13.19
N LYS A 172 -1.33 14.59 12.23
CA LYS A 172 -0.57 15.21 11.14
C LYS A 172 -1.45 16.04 10.21
N ILE A 173 -2.67 15.59 9.87
CA ILE A 173 -3.61 16.40 9.09
C ILE A 173 -3.95 17.69 9.84
N CYS A 174 -4.28 17.62 11.13
CA CYS A 174 -4.53 18.82 11.94
C CYS A 174 -3.31 19.76 11.97
N ARG A 175 -2.10 19.21 12.06
CA ARG A 175 -0.84 19.98 12.08
C ARG A 175 -0.54 20.68 10.75
N ILE A 176 -0.90 20.07 9.62
CA ILE A 176 -0.70 20.65 8.28
C ILE A 176 -1.56 21.93 8.10
N TYR A 177 -2.76 21.96 8.71
CA TYR A 177 -3.69 23.10 8.63
C TYR A 177 -3.62 24.05 9.84
N ASP A 178 -2.67 23.82 10.76
CA ASP A 178 -2.46 24.69 11.91
C ASP A 178 -1.91 26.06 11.44
N PRO A 179 -2.58 27.18 11.78
CA PRO A 179 -2.17 28.51 11.33
C PRO A 179 -0.74 28.86 11.77
N SER A 180 -0.26 28.34 12.90
CA SER A 180 1.09 28.59 13.41
C SER A 180 2.20 27.99 12.54
N GLN A 181 1.88 27.00 11.68
CA GLN A 181 2.84 26.28 10.84
C GLN A 181 2.64 26.54 9.34
N THR A 182 1.71 27.42 8.96
CA THR A 182 1.32 27.69 7.57
C THR A 182 2.52 27.91 6.64
N GLN A 183 3.53 28.65 7.11
CA GLN A 183 4.71 28.99 6.31
C GLN A 183 5.59 27.77 5.99
N LYS A 184 5.62 26.77 6.89
CA LYS A 184 6.37 25.52 6.74
C LYS A 184 5.69 24.56 5.76
N TYR A 185 4.36 24.57 5.70
CA TYR A 185 3.57 23.65 4.86
C TYR A 185 3.06 24.26 3.55
N ARG A 186 3.27 25.56 3.30
CA ARG A 186 2.63 26.33 2.22
C ARG A 186 2.66 25.67 0.84
N TYR A 187 3.79 25.08 0.46
CA TYR A 187 3.97 24.47 -0.87
C TYR A 187 3.76 22.95 -0.88
N VAL A 188 3.54 22.34 0.29
CA VAL A 188 3.55 20.87 0.47
C VAL A 188 2.27 20.33 1.08
N ASN A 189 1.40 21.20 1.57
CA ASN A 189 0.11 20.88 2.17
C ASN A 189 -0.76 20.00 1.27
N GLU A 190 -0.93 20.33 -0.02
CA GLU A 190 -1.80 19.55 -0.91
C GLU A 190 -1.32 18.10 -1.07
N VAL A 191 -0.02 17.91 -1.36
CA VAL A 191 0.59 16.59 -1.56
C VAL A 191 0.59 15.80 -0.26
N LEU A 192 0.98 16.42 0.87
CA LEU A 192 1.02 15.74 2.17
C LEU A 192 -0.37 15.36 2.66
N THR A 193 -1.38 16.23 2.48
CA THR A 193 -2.76 15.90 2.82
C THR A 193 -3.31 14.78 1.95
N PHE A 194 -2.97 14.74 0.65
CA PHE A 194 -3.35 13.62 -0.21
C PHE A 194 -2.78 12.29 0.30
N PHE A 195 -1.48 12.22 0.58
CA PHE A 195 -0.86 11.02 1.12
C PHE A 195 -1.42 10.63 2.50
N ALA A 196 -1.60 11.60 3.39
CA ALA A 196 -2.16 11.37 4.72
C ALA A 196 -3.61 10.85 4.63
N GLY A 197 -4.44 11.44 3.77
CA GLY A 197 -5.83 11.04 3.57
C GLY A 197 -5.96 9.64 2.97
N VAL A 198 -5.16 9.32 1.94
CA VAL A 198 -5.14 7.96 1.36
C VAL A 198 -4.65 6.94 2.38
N THR A 199 -3.59 7.26 3.14
CA THR A 199 -3.09 6.35 4.18
C THR A 199 -4.12 6.12 5.28
N LEU A 200 -4.81 7.18 5.75
CA LEU A 200 -5.88 7.07 6.74
C LEU A 200 -7.02 6.18 6.25
N PHE A 201 -7.43 6.33 4.99
CA PHE A 201 -8.44 5.47 4.37
C PHE A 201 -7.99 4.01 4.30
N LEU A 202 -6.74 3.75 3.89
CA LEU A 202 -6.19 2.39 3.84
C LEU A 202 -6.09 1.77 5.23
N LEU A 203 -5.69 2.51 6.26
CA LEU A 203 -5.65 2.03 7.66
C LEU A 203 -7.03 1.57 8.15
N ILE A 204 -8.11 2.28 7.78
CA ILE A 204 -9.49 1.86 8.10
C ILE A 204 -9.82 0.55 7.38
N LEU A 205 -9.52 0.45 6.08
CA LEU A 205 -9.72 -0.79 5.34
C LEU A 205 -8.89 -1.95 5.92
N THR A 206 -7.63 -1.70 6.30
CA THR A 206 -6.76 -2.69 6.95
C THR A 206 -7.35 -3.13 8.27
N SER A 207 -7.90 -2.22 9.08
CA SER A 207 -8.55 -2.56 10.35
C SER A 207 -9.76 -3.47 10.16
N LEU A 208 -10.62 -3.18 9.17
CA LEU A 208 -11.78 -4.01 8.85
C LEU A 208 -11.36 -5.41 8.36
N ASN A 209 -10.39 -5.48 7.45
CA ASN A 209 -9.89 -6.75 6.93
C ASN A 209 -9.15 -7.56 8.01
N ALA A 210 -8.41 -6.89 8.89
CA ALA A 210 -7.76 -7.49 10.06
C ALA A 210 -8.79 -8.13 11.01
N ALA A 211 -9.91 -7.45 11.28
CA ALA A 211 -10.98 -7.98 12.12
C ALA A 211 -11.63 -9.23 11.51
N ILE A 212 -11.87 -9.23 10.19
CA ILE A 212 -12.39 -10.39 9.46
C ILE A 212 -11.39 -11.55 9.53
N CYS A 213 -10.09 -11.29 9.35
CA CYS A 213 -9.05 -12.32 9.47
C CYS A 213 -9.00 -12.89 10.89
N TRP A 214 -9.07 -12.05 11.92
CA TRP A 214 -9.11 -12.47 13.32
C TRP A 214 -10.28 -13.40 13.63
N HIS A 215 -11.49 -13.05 13.17
CA HIS A 215 -12.68 -13.87 13.40
C HIS A 215 -12.61 -15.23 12.69
N ASN A 216 -11.78 -15.35 11.66
CA ASN A 216 -11.57 -16.58 10.91
C ASN A 216 -10.40 -17.44 11.42
N PHE A 217 -9.73 -17.05 12.50
CA PHE A 217 -8.69 -17.87 13.15
C PHE A 217 -9.29 -19.18 13.69
N ASP A 218 -8.45 -20.22 13.80
CA ASP A 218 -8.77 -21.58 14.25
C ASP A 218 -9.64 -22.44 13.28
N LYS A 219 -9.99 -21.93 12.10
CA LYS A 219 -10.78 -22.67 11.08
C LYS A 219 -9.94 -23.46 10.06
N GLY A 220 -8.66 -23.71 10.35
CA GLY A 220 -7.77 -24.53 9.50
C GLY A 220 -7.04 -23.79 8.38
N LEU A 221 -6.96 -22.45 8.42
CA LEU A 221 -6.25 -21.64 7.41
C LEU A 221 -4.73 -21.88 7.43
N LYS A 222 -4.16 -22.02 8.62
CA LYS A 222 -2.73 -22.25 8.86
C LYS A 222 -2.15 -23.40 8.04
N GLY A 223 -2.86 -24.54 7.94
CA GLY A 223 -2.41 -25.71 7.19
C GLY A 223 -2.26 -25.46 5.70
N HIS A 224 -3.17 -24.69 5.10
CA HIS A 224 -3.11 -24.37 3.67
C HIS A 224 -2.17 -23.21 3.33
N LEU A 225 -1.99 -22.25 4.23
CA LEU A 225 -1.04 -21.14 4.03
C LEU A 225 0.43 -21.60 4.14
N LEU A 226 0.74 -22.51 5.07
CA LEU A 226 2.10 -23.04 5.25
C LEU A 226 2.48 -24.04 4.15
N ARG A 227 1.53 -24.90 3.71
CA ARG A 227 1.78 -25.87 2.63
C ARG A 227 2.11 -25.23 1.27
N GLY A 228 1.69 -23.99 1.03
CA GLY A 228 2.06 -23.24 -0.19
C GLY A 228 3.51 -22.74 -0.24
N LEU A 229 4.26 -22.85 0.86
CA LEU A 229 5.64 -22.37 0.99
C LEU A 229 6.69 -23.48 0.99
N ASP A 230 6.26 -24.76 0.98
CA ASP A 230 7.13 -25.94 0.86
C ASP A 230 7.09 -26.53 -0.57
N PRO A 231 7.87 -26.01 -1.53
CA PRO A 231 8.10 -26.70 -2.80
C PRO A 231 8.98 -27.96 -2.65
N LEU A 232 9.49 -28.25 -1.46
CA LEU A 232 10.47 -29.34 -1.22
C LEU A 232 9.83 -30.68 -0.82
N HIS A 233 8.51 -30.75 -0.61
CA HIS A 233 7.86 -32.01 -0.21
C HIS A 233 6.86 -32.58 -1.24
N SER A 234 6.57 -31.85 -2.32
CA SER A 234 5.70 -32.35 -3.40
C SER A 234 6.42 -33.28 -4.39
N SER A 235 7.74 -33.42 -4.30
CA SER A 235 8.55 -34.28 -5.18
C SER A 235 8.72 -35.71 -4.66
N THR A 236 8.28 -36.03 -3.43
CA THR A 236 8.48 -37.36 -2.85
C THR A 236 7.24 -38.27 -2.98
N GLU A 237 6.03 -37.72 -3.11
CA GLU A 237 4.81 -38.54 -3.21
C GLU A 237 4.48 -39.03 -4.63
N GLU A 238 5.01 -38.40 -5.69
CA GLU A 238 4.68 -38.82 -7.08
C GLU A 238 5.54 -40.00 -7.59
N ASN A 239 6.59 -40.40 -6.86
CA ASN A 239 7.52 -41.46 -7.29
C ASN A 239 7.34 -42.80 -6.56
N GLY A 240 6.41 -42.90 -5.61
CA GLY A 240 6.16 -44.12 -4.82
C GLY A 240 5.07 -45.05 -5.36
N GLY A 241 4.34 -44.64 -6.41
CA GLY A 241 3.12 -45.34 -6.87
C GLY A 241 3.25 -46.14 -8.17
N ARG A 242 4.46 -46.32 -8.73
CA ARG A 242 4.64 -46.89 -10.08
C ARG A 242 5.42 -48.20 -10.19
N THR A 243 5.66 -48.89 -9.09
CA THR A 243 6.29 -50.22 -9.13
C THR A 243 5.58 -51.18 -8.20
N LEU A 244 4.51 -51.84 -8.66
CA LEU A 244 4.22 -53.24 -8.33
C LEU A 244 2.97 -53.73 -9.11
N SER A 245 3.21 -54.30 -10.29
CA SER A 245 2.41 -55.41 -10.84
C SER A 245 3.09 -55.93 -12.11
N LEU A 246 4.14 -56.72 -11.92
CA LEU A 246 4.54 -57.76 -12.87
C LEU A 246 4.37 -59.07 -12.09
N ASP A 247 3.24 -59.72 -12.33
CA ASP A 247 3.04 -61.17 -12.39
C ASP A 247 1.79 -61.41 -13.25
#